data_AF-Q712W5-F1
#
_entry.id   AF-Q712W5-F1
#
_cell.length_a   1.000
_cell.length_b   1.000
_cell.length_c   1.000
_cell.angle_alpha   90.00
_cell.angle_beta   90.00
_cell.angle_gamma   90.00
#
_symmetry.space_group_name_H-M   'P 1'
#
loop_
_entity.id
_entity.type
_entity.pdbx_description
1 polymer ?
#
loop_
_entity_poly.entity_id
_entity_poly.type
_entity_poly.pdbx_seq_one_letter_code
_entity_poly.pdbx_strand_id
1 'polypeptide(L)' 'MRYTGLMGTLLTLVNLLQLAGTLRIAAFNIRTFGETKMSNATLSVYFVKILSRYDIAVIQEVRDSHLVAVGKLLDELNR' A
#
# COMPACT_ATOMS: atom_id res chain seq x y z
N MET A 1 -47.05 5.45 0.00
CA MET A 1 -46.42 4.44 0.89
C MET A 1 -45.38 3.56 0.18
N ARG A 2 -45.64 2.99 -1.01
CA ARG A 2 -44.66 2.11 -1.71
C ARG A 2 -43.36 2.82 -2.17
N TYR A 3 -43.46 4.07 -2.66
CA TYR A 3 -42.30 4.86 -3.10
C TYR A 3 -41.36 5.27 -1.96
N THR A 4 -41.90 5.50 -0.76
CA THR A 4 -41.12 5.88 0.42
C THR A 4 -40.24 4.73 0.91
N GLY A 5 -40.74 3.49 0.86
CA GLY A 5 -39.95 2.30 1.18
C GLY A 5 -38.82 2.04 0.17
N LEU A 6 -39.11 2.19 -1.12
CA LEU A 6 -38.10 2.09 -2.19
C LEU A 6 -36.96 3.11 -2.01
N MET A 7 -37.30 4.35 -1.66
CA MET A 7 -36.31 5.40 -1.42
C MET A 7 -35.43 5.11 -0.19
N GLY A 8 -36.03 4.58 0.88
CA GLY A 8 -35.30 4.12 2.06
C GLY A 8 -34.32 2.99 1.72
N THR A 9 -34.77 1.99 0.96
CA THR A 9 -33.89 0.88 0.54
C THR A 9 -32.75 1.34 -0.38
N LEU A 10 -33.02 2.28 -1.28
CA LEU A 10 -32.00 2.85 -2.16
C LEU A 10 -30.94 3.61 -1.35
N LEU A 11 -31.39 4.41 -0.38
CA LEU A 11 -30.48 5.15 0.50
C LEU A 11 -29.60 4.20 1.32
N THR A 12 -30.16 3.12 1.86
CA THR A 12 -29.37 2.11 2.60
C THR A 12 -28.36 1.40 1.70
N LEU A 13 -28.71 1.09 0.45
CA LEU A 13 -27.81 0.44 -0.51
C LEU A 13 -26.65 1.35 -0.90
N VAL A 14 -26.90 2.64 -1.11
CA VAL A 14 -25.85 3.63 -1.41
C VAL A 14 -24.88 3.77 -0.23
N ASN A 15 -25.40 3.85 1.00
CA ASN A 15 -24.55 3.91 2.19
C ASN A 15 -23.72 2.62 2.36
N LEU A 16 -24.30 1.45 2.11
CA LEU A 16 -23.58 0.18 2.15
C LEU A 16 -22.47 0.10 1.10
N LEU A 17 -22.72 0.60 -0.11
CA LEU A 17 -21.71 0.65 -1.17
C LEU A 17 -20.55 1.58 -0.81
N GLN A 18 -20.79 2.66 -0.07
CA GLN A 18 -19.73 3.56 0.41
C GLN A 18 -18.86 2.95 1.51
N LEU A 19 -19.35 1.91 2.21
CA LEU A 19 -18.55 1.13 3.16
C LEU A 19 -17.62 0.12 2.46
N ALA A 20 -17.80 -0.12 1.15
CA ALA A 20 -16.91 -0.99 0.40
C ALA A 20 -15.53 -0.32 0.26
N GLY A 21 -14.58 -0.78 1.06
CA GLY A 21 -13.17 -0.38 0.93
C GLY A 21 -12.58 -0.86 -0.40
N THR A 22 -11.61 -0.12 -0.93
CA THR A 22 -10.79 -0.56 -2.05
C THR A 22 -9.47 -1.08 -1.52
N LEU A 23 -9.08 -2.30 -1.93
CA LEU A 23 -7.78 -2.88 -1.59
C LEU A 23 -6.78 -2.58 -2.72
N ARG A 24 -5.72 -1.86 -2.41
CA ARG A 24 -4.65 -1.47 -3.33
C ARG A 24 -3.50 -2.46 -3.23
N ILE A 25 -3.28 -3.21 -4.30
CA ILE A 25 -2.22 -4.20 -4.41
C ILE A 25 -1.20 -3.76 -5.47
N ALA A 26 0.09 -3.93 -5.19
CA ALA A 26 1.16 -3.69 -6.16
C ALA A 26 2.23 -4.79 -6.16
N ALA A 27 2.91 -4.93 -7.30
CA ALA A 27 4.16 -5.65 -7.43
C ALA A 27 5.19 -4.72 -8.05
N PHE A 28 6.34 -4.54 -7.39
CA PHE A 28 7.38 -3.62 -7.81
C PHE A 28 8.73 -4.33 -7.88
N ASN A 29 9.31 -4.39 -9.07
CA ASN A 29 10.69 -4.83 -9.23
C ASN A 29 11.62 -3.62 -9.04
N ILE A 30 12.27 -3.56 -7.89
CA ILE A 30 13.29 -2.54 -7.60
C ILE A 30 14.64 -3.14 -7.96
N ARG A 31 15.18 -2.76 -9.13
CA ARG A 31 16.47 -3.26 -9.64
C ARG A 31 17.51 -3.32 -8.52
N THR A 32 18.05 -4.50 -8.25
CA THR A 32 19.05 -4.74 -7.20
C THR A 32 18.72 -4.04 -5.87
N PHE A 33 17.52 -4.28 -5.32
CA PHE A 33 17.12 -3.75 -4.01
C PHE A 33 18.03 -4.30 -2.92
N GLY A 34 18.62 -3.44 -2.09
CA GLY A 34 19.59 -3.86 -1.08
C GLY A 34 20.17 -2.67 -0.34
N GLU A 35 21.20 -2.93 0.47
CA GLU A 35 21.74 -1.96 1.44
C GLU A 35 22.21 -0.66 0.79
N THR A 36 22.89 -0.73 -0.37
CA THR A 36 23.36 0.45 -1.11
C THR A 36 22.22 1.37 -1.51
N LYS A 37 21.08 0.82 -1.95
CA LYS A 37 19.91 1.60 -2.36
C LYS A 37 19.18 2.20 -1.16
N MET A 38 19.00 1.42 -0.09
CA MET A 38 18.34 1.88 1.12
C MET A 38 19.17 2.88 1.92
N SER A 39 20.50 2.90 1.75
CA SER A 39 21.37 3.90 2.37
C SER A 39 21.43 5.23 1.60
N ASN A 40 20.87 5.30 0.39
CA ASN A 40 20.69 6.54 -0.34
C ASN A 40 19.40 7.23 0.14
N ALA A 41 19.56 8.33 0.89
CA ALA A 41 18.44 9.06 1.49
C ALA A 41 17.37 9.44 0.45
N THR A 42 17.78 9.95 -0.71
CA THR A 42 16.85 10.34 -1.79
C THR A 42 16.05 9.15 -2.31
N LEU A 43 16.68 8.01 -2.58
CA LEU A 43 15.99 6.82 -3.09
C LEU A 43 15.07 6.19 -2.05
N SER A 44 15.53 6.10 -0.80
CA SER A 44 14.74 5.52 0.30
C SER A 44 13.41 6.25 0.51
N VAL A 45 13.41 7.59 0.46
CA VAL A 45 12.21 8.42 0.56
C VAL A 45 11.21 8.10 -0.56
N TYR A 46 11.69 7.88 -1.79
CA TYR A 46 10.80 7.51 -2.89
C TYR A 46 10.21 6.11 -2.72
N PHE A 47 10.98 5.14 -2.23
CA PHE A 47 10.45 3.78 -1.99
C PHE A 47 9.36 3.80 -0.93
N VAL A 48 9.58 4.48 0.19
CA VAL A 48 8.57 4.66 1.25
C VAL A 48 7.32 5.33 0.67
N LYS A 49 7.49 6.47 -0.03
CA LYS A 49 6.37 7.21 -0.63
C LYS A 49 5.56 6.38 -1.63
N ILE A 50 6.21 5.50 -2.41
CA ILE A 50 5.52 4.60 -3.34
C ILE A 50 4.77 3.51 -2.58
N LEU A 51 5.43 2.85 -1.63
CA LEU A 51 4.89 1.68 -0.92
C LEU A 51 3.75 2.05 0.04
N SER A 52 3.80 3.22 0.70
CA SER A 52 2.73 3.71 1.58
C SER A 52 1.40 3.97 0.87
N ARG A 53 1.34 3.85 -0.47
CA ARG A 53 0.09 3.99 -1.24
C ARG A 53 -0.73 2.70 -1.33
N TYR A 54 -0.13 1.57 -0.97
CA TYR A 54 -0.68 0.24 -1.19
C TYR A 54 -0.91 -0.45 0.15
N ASP A 55 -2.00 -1.21 0.24
CA ASP A 55 -2.29 -2.04 1.41
C ASP A 55 -1.41 -3.30 1.39
N ILE A 56 -1.12 -3.82 0.19
CA ILE A 56 -0.23 -4.96 -0.02
C ILE A 56 0.72 -4.63 -1.17
N ALA A 57 2.01 -4.72 -0.93
CA ALA A 57 3.02 -4.55 -1.96
C ALA A 57 4.04 -5.69 -1.94
N VAL A 58 4.39 -6.21 -3.12
CA VAL A 58 5.45 -7.20 -3.30
C VAL A 58 6.67 -6.52 -3.92
N ILE A 59 7.82 -6.62 -3.25
CA ILE A 59 9.11 -6.13 -3.77
C ILE A 59 9.90 -7.30 -4.33
N GLN A 60 10.42 -7.15 -5.55
CA GLN A 60 11.24 -8.15 -6.24
C GLN A 60 12.68 -7.64 -6.40
N GLU A 61 13.59 -8.56 -6.76
CA GLU A 61 15.04 -8.32 -6.85
C GLU A 61 15.70 -7.89 -5.53
N VAL A 62 15.18 -8.40 -4.40
CA VAL A 62 15.80 -8.24 -3.08
C VAL A 62 17.14 -8.98 -3.05
N ARG A 63 18.23 -8.21 -3.03
CA ARG A 63 19.62 -8.62 -2.81
C ARG A 63 20.07 -8.08 -1.46
N ASP A 64 19.57 -8.71 -0.40
CA ASP A 64 19.81 -8.32 0.99
C ASP A 64 20.08 -9.56 1.84
N SER A 65 21.32 -10.00 1.88
CA SER A 65 21.71 -11.27 2.52
C SER A 65 21.53 -11.26 4.04
N HIS A 66 21.52 -10.07 4.66
CA HIS A 66 21.45 -9.89 6.11
C HIS A 66 20.15 -9.22 6.58
N LEU A 67 19.17 -9.03 5.68
CA LEU A 67 17.90 -8.36 5.97
C LEU A 67 18.04 -6.91 6.49
N VAL A 68 19.18 -6.26 6.23
CA VAL A 68 19.48 -4.90 6.69
C VAL A 68 18.69 -3.87 5.88
N ALA A 69 18.59 -4.05 4.57
CA ALA A 69 17.83 -3.16 3.70
C ALA A 69 16.32 -3.28 3.92
N VAL A 70 15.83 -4.53 4.09
CA VAL A 70 14.43 -4.80 4.44
C VAL A 70 14.10 -4.21 5.80
N GLY A 71 14.96 -4.41 6.81
CA GLY A 71 14.79 -3.82 8.14
C GLY A 71 14.68 -2.30 8.10
N LYS A 72 15.64 -1.62 7.45
CA LYS A 72 15.59 -0.15 7.27
C LYS A 72 14.32 0.32 6.58
N LEU A 73 13.84 -0.42 5.58
CA LEU A 73 12.61 -0.05 4.86
C LEU A 73 11.38 -0.16 5.78
N LEU A 74 11.31 -1.24 6.57
CA LEU A 74 10.23 -1.43 7.54
C LEU A 74 10.29 -0.38 8.66
N ASP A 75 11.48 -0.02 9.13
CA ASP A 75 11.65 1.04 10.14
C ASP A 75 11.11 2.38 9.63
N GLU A 76 11.34 2.72 8.36
CA GLU A 76 10.81 3.96 7.77
C GLU A 76 9.30 3.90 7.48
N LEU A 77 8.77 2.73 7.10
CA LEU A 77 7.32 2.54 6.86
C LEU A 77 6.49 2.51 8.15
N ASN A 78 7.09 2.10 9.27
CA ASN A 78 6.44 1.97 10.57
C ASN A 78 6.60 3.20 11.48
N ARG A 79 7.12 4.32 10.96
CA ARG A 79 7.08 5.61 11.65
C ARG A 79 5.71 6.27 11.51
#